data_AF-A0A6M4GZV3-F1
#
_entry.id   AF-A0A6M4GZV3-F1
#
_cell.length_a   1.000
_cell.length_b   1.000
_cell.length_c   1.000
_cell.angle_alpha   90.00
_cell.angle_beta   90.00
_cell.angle_gamma   90.00
#
_symmetry.space_group_name_H-M   'P 1'
#
loop_
_entity.id
_entity.type
_entity.pdbx_description
1 polymer ?
#
loop_
_entity_poly.entity_id
_entity_poly.type
_entity_poly.pdbx_seq_one_letter_code
_entity_poly.pdbx_strand_id
1 'polypeptide(L)'
;MALVATGWWGLSSLPDASSSSTHLKTVVAPAPLEVPVSAIPAGRNASSDPDAWSAMDSVSTAGSRFRDSKDLRAFFDRAKEVGGSAYLYYATKARGRCLNVILLGNMKTEQMMASGPEGQDTVRMAAWREWSAPCARFEGYAISQEEGNQLYQRLRDADEGPAAQFFKASVTSDQHKGLVRGALESGSPELADLVAPRIAYLAKDPPPRGATEAETKAYAKWVQAEQTSWKLAVCELGAYCGRGSETWIAACMATGECGEGNYRRPYRYFFYATVADLQAIAARRDAIVEAVRARDWAALGLAP
;
A
#
# COMPACT_ATOMS: atom_id res chain seq x y z
N MET A 1 -15.60 16.69 -4.59
CA MET A 1 -14.99 15.35 -4.55
C MET A 1 -14.15 15.25 -3.30
N ALA A 2 -14.58 14.44 -2.32
CA ALA A 2 -13.88 14.32 -1.04
C ALA A 2 -12.57 13.53 -1.24
N LEU A 3 -11.43 14.17 -0.97
CA LEU A 3 -10.15 13.49 -0.79
C LEU A 3 -10.26 12.64 0.48
N VAL A 4 -10.55 11.35 0.31
CA VAL A 4 -10.46 10.38 1.40
C VAL A 4 -8.96 10.19 1.68
N ALA A 5 -8.46 10.93 2.67
CA ALA A 5 -7.18 10.67 3.29
C ALA A 5 -7.26 9.29 3.97
N THR A 6 -6.85 8.25 3.25
CA THR A 6 -6.64 6.91 3.81
C THR A 6 -5.42 6.95 4.72
N GLY A 7 -5.67 7.20 5.99
CA GLY A 7 -4.66 7.13 7.02
C GLY A 7 -5.03 8.06 8.14
N TRP A 8 -5.78 7.57 9.12
CA TRP A 8 -5.83 8.11 10.47
C TRP A 8 -6.21 6.99 11.44
N TRP A 9 -5.31 6.77 12.41
CA TRP A 9 -5.47 5.86 13.53
C TRP A 9 -6.39 6.53 14.56
N GLY A 10 -7.60 5.97 14.75
CA GLY A 10 -8.50 6.33 15.84
C GLY A 10 -8.44 5.28 16.94
N LEU A 11 -7.88 5.64 18.10
CA LEU A 11 -7.82 4.82 19.31
C LEU A 11 -9.18 4.86 20.04
N SER A 12 -9.75 3.69 20.33
CA SER A 12 -10.80 3.52 21.34
C SER A 12 -10.68 2.12 21.95
N SER A 13 -10.73 2.08 23.28
CA SER A 13 -10.56 0.92 24.17
C SER A 13 -11.41 -0.32 23.81
N LEU A 14 -10.80 -1.51 23.89
CA LEU A 14 -11.46 -2.82 23.76
C LEU A 14 -11.54 -3.54 25.12
N PRO A 15 -12.55 -4.39 25.37
CA PRO A 15 -12.58 -5.35 26.47
C PRO A 15 -11.94 -6.69 26.09
N ASP A 16 -11.40 -7.38 27.10
CA ASP A 16 -10.62 -8.62 27.01
C ASP A 16 -11.38 -9.82 26.40
N ALA A 17 -10.69 -10.58 25.54
CA ALA A 17 -11.13 -11.91 25.10
C ALA A 17 -9.96 -12.90 25.07
N SER A 18 -10.10 -14.01 25.80
CA SER A 18 -9.11 -15.06 25.99
C SER A 18 -8.87 -15.90 24.73
N SER A 19 -7.61 -16.23 24.44
CA SER A 19 -7.21 -17.03 23.27
C SER A 19 -7.13 -18.53 23.57
N SER A 20 -7.49 -19.35 22.58
CA SER A 20 -7.15 -20.78 22.48
C SER A 20 -6.42 -20.98 21.15
N SER A 21 -5.27 -21.67 21.16
CA SER A 21 -4.39 -21.83 20.00
C SER A 21 -4.62 -23.17 19.29
N THR A 22 -4.56 -23.18 17.96
CA THR A 22 -4.53 -24.41 17.17
C THR A 22 -3.49 -24.30 16.05
N HIS A 23 -2.65 -25.32 15.93
CA HIS A 23 -1.53 -25.42 14.99
C HIS A 23 -1.99 -25.57 13.52
N LEU A 24 -1.37 -24.82 12.60
CA LEU A 24 -1.52 -24.97 11.15
C LEU A 24 -0.26 -25.56 10.51
N LYS A 25 -0.45 -26.51 9.58
CA LYS A 25 0.58 -27.21 8.80
C LYS A 25 1.02 -26.41 7.57
N THR A 26 2.30 -26.50 7.25
CA THR A 26 2.99 -25.88 6.12
C THR A 26 2.61 -26.52 4.78
N VAL A 27 2.24 -25.72 3.78
CA VAL A 27 2.03 -26.13 2.38
C VAL A 27 3.21 -25.65 1.53
N VAL A 28 3.75 -26.54 0.69
CA VAL A 28 4.87 -26.30 -0.23
C VAL A 28 4.34 -25.67 -1.52
N ALA A 29 4.96 -24.58 -1.97
CA ALA A 29 4.58 -23.84 -3.19
C ALA A 29 5.18 -24.48 -4.47
N PRO A 30 4.46 -24.48 -5.61
CA PRO A 30 4.99 -24.92 -6.90
C PRO A 30 5.82 -23.85 -7.62
N ALA A 31 6.70 -24.31 -8.51
CA ALA A 31 7.67 -23.50 -9.27
C ALA A 31 7.01 -22.55 -10.30
N PRO A 32 7.64 -21.40 -10.60
CA PRO A 32 7.08 -20.39 -11.51
C PRO A 32 7.19 -20.80 -12.99
N LEU A 33 6.13 -20.51 -13.76
CA LEU A 33 6.09 -20.62 -15.22
C LEU A 33 6.50 -19.30 -15.87
N GLU A 34 7.37 -19.38 -16.88
CA GLU A 34 7.80 -18.24 -17.70
C GLU A 34 6.68 -17.80 -18.66
N VAL A 35 6.29 -16.52 -18.60
CA VAL A 35 5.25 -15.93 -19.45
C VAL A 35 5.88 -14.86 -20.36
N PRO A 36 5.60 -14.87 -21.67
CA PRO A 36 6.11 -13.85 -22.59
C PRO A 36 5.41 -12.50 -22.36
N VAL A 37 6.21 -11.48 -22.08
CA VAL A 37 5.81 -10.08 -21.87
C VAL A 37 5.52 -9.43 -23.23
N SER A 38 4.29 -8.96 -23.45
CA SER A 38 3.95 -8.13 -24.61
C SER A 38 4.05 -6.65 -24.24
N ALA A 39 4.60 -5.86 -25.16
CA ALA A 39 5.40 -4.68 -24.88
C ALA A 39 4.63 -3.44 -24.40
N ILE A 40 4.84 -3.09 -23.13
CA ILE A 40 5.13 -1.69 -22.76
C ILE A 40 6.43 -1.32 -23.52
N PRO A 41 6.56 -0.13 -24.13
CA PRO A 41 7.75 0.24 -24.88
C PRO A 41 8.99 -0.05 -24.03
N ALA A 42 9.86 -0.95 -24.53
CA ALA A 42 11.12 -1.23 -23.90
C ALA A 42 11.85 0.11 -23.70
N GLY A 43 12.22 0.38 -22.44
CA GLY A 43 12.73 1.68 -22.02
C GLY A 43 13.84 2.20 -22.94
N ARG A 44 13.67 3.44 -23.41
CA ARG A 44 14.76 4.20 -24.04
C ARG A 44 15.89 4.35 -23.02
N ASN A 45 17.06 3.82 -23.39
CA ASN A 45 18.39 4.05 -22.80
C ASN A 45 18.40 4.34 -21.29
N ALA A 46 18.46 3.28 -20.49
CA ALA A 46 18.92 3.41 -19.11
C ALA A 46 20.29 4.09 -19.10
N SER A 47 20.43 5.15 -18.31
CA SER A 47 21.72 5.75 -17.99
C SER A 47 22.69 4.65 -17.52
N SER A 48 23.92 4.63 -18.03
CA SER A 48 24.96 3.70 -17.58
C SER A 48 25.46 3.99 -16.16
N ASP A 49 25.05 5.11 -15.58
CA ASP A 49 25.26 5.44 -14.18
C ASP A 49 24.05 4.99 -13.34
N PRO A 50 24.16 3.92 -12.52
CA PRO A 50 23.09 3.46 -11.66
C PRO A 50 22.69 4.47 -10.58
N ASP A 51 23.51 5.49 -10.34
CA ASP A 51 23.24 6.57 -9.38
C ASP A 51 22.60 7.81 -10.04
N ALA A 52 22.53 7.88 -11.37
CA ALA A 52 21.87 8.98 -12.06
C ALA A 52 20.35 8.94 -11.81
N TRP A 53 19.76 10.06 -11.40
CA TRP A 53 18.30 10.21 -11.25
C TRP A 53 17.72 10.85 -12.51
N SER A 54 16.65 10.25 -13.04
CA SER A 54 15.96 10.75 -14.22
C SER A 54 14.45 10.86 -13.97
N ALA A 55 13.83 11.96 -14.43
CA ALA A 55 12.37 12.08 -14.40
C ALA A 55 11.64 10.97 -15.21
N MET A 56 12.38 10.27 -16.08
CA MET A 56 11.89 9.14 -16.88
C MET A 56 12.09 7.78 -16.21
N ASP A 57 12.66 7.73 -15.00
CA ASP A 57 12.86 6.48 -14.27
C ASP A 57 11.52 5.77 -14.05
N SER A 58 11.55 4.45 -14.19
CA SER A 58 10.35 3.62 -14.00
C SER A 58 9.88 3.65 -12.54
N VAL A 59 8.62 3.25 -12.31
CA VAL A 59 8.09 3.09 -10.94
C VAL A 59 8.91 2.04 -10.16
N SER A 60 9.38 0.97 -10.81
CA SER A 60 10.24 -0.02 -10.16
C SER A 60 11.60 0.55 -9.76
N THR A 61 12.23 1.38 -10.61
CA THR A 61 13.50 2.07 -10.30
C THR A 61 13.33 3.01 -9.09
N ALA A 62 12.34 3.90 -9.15
CA ALA A 62 12.05 4.82 -8.05
C ALA A 62 11.67 4.07 -6.77
N GLY A 63 10.95 2.95 -6.90
CA GLY A 63 10.54 2.10 -5.79
C GLY A 63 11.70 1.38 -5.10
N SER A 64 12.69 0.88 -5.84
CA SER A 64 13.90 0.34 -5.23
C SER A 64 14.64 1.41 -4.43
N ARG A 65 14.88 2.58 -5.04
CA ARG A 65 15.54 3.70 -4.36
C ARG A 65 14.82 4.14 -3.09
N PHE A 66 13.48 4.15 -3.11
CA PHE A 66 12.68 4.41 -1.91
C PHE A 66 12.90 3.35 -0.82
N ARG A 67 12.88 2.06 -1.17
CA ARG A 67 13.07 0.96 -0.21
C ARG A 67 14.47 0.95 0.39
N ASP A 68 15.48 1.19 -0.46
CA ASP A 68 16.89 1.10 -0.10
C ASP A 68 17.38 2.36 0.65
N SER A 69 16.55 3.41 0.69
CA SER A 69 16.89 4.66 1.37
C SER A 69 16.89 4.51 2.89
N LYS A 70 18.03 4.83 3.49
CA LYS A 70 18.21 5.00 4.95
C LYS A 70 17.77 6.37 5.45
N ASP A 71 17.50 7.30 4.54
CA ASP A 71 17.10 8.67 4.84
C ASP A 71 15.97 9.07 3.88
N LEU A 72 14.73 8.86 4.34
CA LEU A 72 13.55 9.18 3.54
C LEU A 72 13.36 10.69 3.35
N ARG A 73 14.02 11.53 4.16
CA ARG A 73 14.01 12.98 3.96
C ARG A 73 14.85 13.37 2.75
N ALA A 74 16.09 12.90 2.70
CA ALA A 74 16.96 13.12 1.55
C ALA A 74 16.34 12.55 0.26
N PHE A 75 15.76 11.34 0.33
CA PHE A 75 15.01 10.77 -0.78
C PHE A 75 13.84 11.67 -1.21
N PHE A 76 13.01 12.13 -0.27
CA PHE A 76 11.86 12.98 -0.55
C PHE A 76 12.25 14.29 -1.25
N ASP A 77 13.27 14.98 -0.74
CA ASP A 77 13.76 16.22 -1.33
C ASP A 77 14.30 16.00 -2.74
N ARG A 78 15.11 14.94 -2.93
CA ARG A 78 15.67 14.60 -4.24
C ARG A 78 14.59 14.18 -5.24
N ALA A 79 13.63 13.36 -4.82
CA ALA A 79 12.52 12.92 -5.65
C ALA A 79 11.65 14.09 -6.12
N LYS A 80 11.44 15.09 -5.26
CA LYS A 80 10.74 16.33 -5.63
C LYS A 80 11.52 17.20 -6.63
N GLU A 81 12.85 17.26 -6.49
CA GLU A 81 13.72 18.03 -7.37
C GLU A 81 13.77 17.40 -8.77
N VAL A 82 14.01 16.09 -8.84
CA VAL A 82 14.07 15.32 -10.09
C VAL A 82 12.71 15.35 -10.80
N GLY A 83 11.62 15.22 -10.05
CA GLY A 83 10.28 15.18 -10.62
C GLY A 83 10.02 13.88 -11.39
N GLY A 84 9.07 13.91 -12.33
CA GLY A 84 8.57 12.71 -12.99
C GLY A 84 7.57 11.95 -12.12
N SER A 85 6.62 11.25 -12.77
CA SER A 85 5.48 10.67 -12.07
C SER A 85 5.87 9.58 -11.07
N ALA A 86 6.89 8.77 -11.37
CA ALA A 86 7.39 7.75 -10.46
C ALA A 86 7.98 8.33 -9.17
N TYR A 87 8.91 9.29 -9.27
CA TYR A 87 9.52 9.90 -8.08
C TYR A 87 8.54 10.77 -7.31
N LEU A 88 7.66 11.52 -7.97
CA LEU A 88 6.63 12.29 -7.27
C LEU A 88 5.68 11.35 -6.50
N TYR A 89 5.31 10.20 -7.05
CA TYR A 89 4.56 9.18 -6.32
C TYR A 89 5.33 8.67 -5.09
N TYR A 90 6.59 8.27 -5.23
CA TYR A 90 7.37 7.81 -4.07
C TYR A 90 7.70 8.92 -3.06
N ALA A 91 7.76 10.19 -3.45
CA ALA A 91 7.80 11.31 -2.53
C ALA A 91 6.51 11.37 -1.69
N THR A 92 5.33 11.15 -2.30
CA THR A 92 4.08 11.05 -1.52
C THR A 92 4.10 9.86 -0.56
N LYS A 93 4.66 8.71 -0.98
CA LYS A 93 4.83 7.54 -0.09
C LYS A 93 5.79 7.82 1.06
N ALA A 94 6.92 8.48 0.81
CA ALA A 94 7.89 8.87 1.85
C ALA A 94 7.24 9.80 2.90
N ARG A 95 6.51 10.82 2.43
CA ARG A 95 5.72 11.68 3.30
C ARG A 95 4.68 10.89 4.11
N GLY A 96 3.94 9.98 3.47
CA GLY A 96 2.92 9.16 4.12
C GLY A 96 3.51 8.25 5.21
N ARG A 97 4.61 7.55 4.90
CA ARG A 97 5.35 6.71 5.85
C ARG A 97 5.83 7.50 7.07
N CYS A 98 6.36 8.70 6.84
CA CYS A 98 6.92 9.53 7.90
C CYS A 98 5.90 10.48 8.56
N LEU A 99 4.61 10.39 8.21
CA LEU A 99 3.60 11.37 8.65
C LEU A 99 3.47 11.47 10.16
N ASN A 100 3.49 10.34 10.88
CA ASN A 100 3.41 10.36 12.34
C ASN A 100 4.64 11.05 12.96
N VAL A 101 5.83 10.80 12.43
CA VAL A 101 7.07 11.46 12.88
C VAL A 101 7.02 12.97 12.58
N ILE A 102 6.49 13.37 11.42
CA ILE A 102 6.30 14.78 11.05
C ILE A 102 5.33 15.49 12.02
N LEU A 103 4.20 14.87 12.33
CA LEU A 103 3.12 15.51 13.09
C LEU A 103 3.34 15.46 14.61
N LEU A 104 3.95 14.39 15.11
CA LEU A 104 3.99 14.07 16.53
C LEU A 104 5.42 13.98 17.07
N GLY A 105 6.43 13.85 16.21
CA GLY A 105 7.78 13.45 16.60
C GLY A 105 7.88 11.96 16.90
N ASN A 106 9.11 11.48 17.08
CA ASN A 106 9.35 10.06 17.37
C ASN A 106 8.76 9.69 18.73
N MET A 107 9.08 10.47 19.78
CA MET A 107 8.68 10.18 21.16
C MET A 107 7.17 10.00 21.34
N LYS A 108 6.36 10.94 20.83
CA LYS A 108 4.90 10.84 20.98
C LYS A 108 4.31 9.69 20.17
N THR A 109 4.90 9.39 19.01
CA THR A 109 4.48 8.22 18.23
C THR A 109 4.80 6.92 18.96
N GLU A 110 5.97 6.83 19.61
CA GLU A 110 6.31 5.68 20.47
C GLU A 110 5.33 5.53 21.63
N GLN A 111 4.95 6.62 22.29
CA GLN A 111 3.96 6.60 23.37
C GLN A 111 2.59 6.08 22.90
N MET A 112 2.14 6.48 21.72
CA MET A 112 0.88 5.99 21.14
C MET A 112 0.91 4.49 20.82
N MET A 113 2.08 3.96 20.46
CA MET A 113 2.26 2.54 20.16
C MET A 113 2.41 1.70 21.45
N ALA A 114 2.99 2.28 22.50
CA ALA A 114 3.12 1.64 23.81
C ALA A 114 1.79 1.54 24.58
N SER A 115 0.78 2.34 24.24
CA SER A 115 -0.56 2.25 24.84
C SER A 115 -1.45 1.15 24.23
N GLY A 116 -0.85 0.13 23.61
CA GLY A 116 -1.55 -1.00 22.99
C GLY A 116 -2.05 -2.04 24.01
N PRO A 117 -2.83 -3.05 23.57
CA PRO A 117 -3.25 -4.16 24.42
C PRO A 117 -2.04 -4.94 24.97
N GLU A 118 -2.08 -5.25 26.27
CA GLU A 118 -0.95 -5.72 27.08
C GLU A 118 -0.22 -6.95 26.50
N GLY A 119 1.11 -6.99 26.68
CA GLY A 119 1.91 -8.23 26.60
C GLY A 119 2.86 -8.37 25.39
N GLN A 120 2.87 -7.44 24.43
CA GLN A 120 3.80 -7.46 23.28
C GLN A 120 4.45 -6.12 22.94
N ASP A 121 4.42 -5.17 23.87
CA ASP A 121 4.80 -3.78 23.60
C ASP A 121 6.27 -3.66 23.20
N THR A 122 7.19 -4.41 23.79
CA THR A 122 8.63 -4.30 23.49
C THR A 122 8.97 -4.73 22.07
N VAL A 123 8.38 -5.81 21.56
CA VAL A 123 8.61 -6.32 20.20
C VAL A 123 8.00 -5.39 19.16
N ARG A 124 6.76 -4.94 19.37
CA ARG A 124 6.11 -3.94 18.51
C ARG A 124 6.89 -2.64 18.49
N MET A 125 7.32 -2.15 19.65
CA MET A 125 8.12 -0.95 19.76
C MET A 125 9.46 -1.05 19.03
N ALA A 126 10.15 -2.18 19.14
CA ALA A 126 11.38 -2.43 18.39
C ALA A 126 11.13 -2.43 16.87
N ALA A 127 10.07 -3.11 16.41
CA ALA A 127 9.69 -3.12 15.00
C ALA A 127 9.28 -1.72 14.49
N TRP A 128 8.56 -0.94 15.29
CA TRP A 128 8.23 0.44 14.98
C TRP A 128 9.48 1.30 14.81
N ARG A 129 10.39 1.26 15.78
CA ARG A 129 11.65 2.02 15.74
C ARG A 129 12.47 1.70 14.50
N GLU A 130 12.56 0.42 14.16
CA GLU A 130 13.22 0.01 12.92
C GLU A 130 12.50 0.55 11.68
N TRP A 131 11.18 0.41 11.63
CA TRP A 131 10.38 0.89 10.50
C TRP A 131 10.46 2.41 10.32
N SER A 132 10.49 3.17 11.42
CA SER A 132 10.52 4.63 11.42
C SER A 132 11.93 5.20 11.37
N ALA A 133 12.99 4.40 11.55
CA ALA A 133 14.37 4.89 11.55
C ALA A 133 14.73 5.75 10.31
N PRO A 134 14.32 5.40 9.07
CA PRO A 134 14.57 6.24 7.91
C PRO A 134 13.87 7.61 7.93
N CYS A 135 12.90 7.81 8.82
CA CYS A 135 12.14 9.05 8.96
C CYS A 135 12.75 10.03 9.98
N ALA A 136 13.87 9.70 10.64
CA ALA A 136 14.43 10.51 11.73
C ALA A 136 14.64 11.99 11.34
N ARG A 137 15.05 12.27 10.11
CA ARG A 137 15.28 13.64 9.60
C ARG A 137 14.01 14.43 9.26
N PHE A 138 12.83 13.84 9.42
CA PHE A 138 11.58 14.59 9.39
C PHE A 138 11.20 15.16 10.77
N GLU A 139 11.87 14.75 11.85
CA GLU A 139 11.59 15.29 13.18
C GLU A 139 11.91 16.80 13.21
N GLY A 140 10.92 17.60 13.60
CA GLY A 140 11.02 19.07 13.58
C GLY A 140 10.85 19.70 12.20
N TYR A 141 10.71 18.92 11.13
CA TYR A 141 10.38 19.43 9.80
C TYR A 141 8.87 19.41 9.57
N ALA A 142 8.24 20.58 9.52
CA ALA A 142 6.84 20.70 9.16
C ALA A 142 6.68 20.74 7.63
N ILE A 143 6.26 19.61 7.03
CA ILE A 143 5.67 19.66 5.67
C ILE A 143 4.30 20.31 5.80
N SER A 144 4.13 21.51 5.25
CA SER A 144 2.84 22.19 5.27
C SER A 144 1.79 21.38 4.48
N GLN A 145 0.51 21.55 4.80
CA GLN A 145 -0.55 20.96 3.96
C GLN A 145 -0.42 21.43 2.50
N GLU A 146 -0.03 22.69 2.31
CA GLU A 146 0.18 23.29 0.99
C GLU A 146 1.29 22.58 0.21
N GLU A 147 2.44 22.30 0.82
CA GLU A 147 3.51 21.52 0.18
C GLU A 147 3.03 20.11 -0.21
N GLY A 148 2.20 19.49 0.64
CA GLY A 148 1.55 18.22 0.32
C GLY A 148 0.61 18.33 -0.89
N ASN A 149 -0.24 19.35 -0.93
CA ASN A 149 -1.17 19.60 -2.03
C ASN A 149 -0.43 19.88 -3.34
N GLN A 150 0.64 20.69 -3.31
CA GLN A 150 1.49 20.98 -4.45
C GLN A 150 2.17 19.72 -4.98
N LEU A 151 2.60 18.81 -4.10
CA LEU A 151 3.17 17.53 -4.51
C LEU A 151 2.15 16.66 -5.28
N TYR A 152 0.92 16.55 -4.78
CA TYR A 152 -0.15 15.83 -5.47
C TYR A 152 -0.54 16.49 -6.79
N GLN A 153 -0.60 17.81 -6.82
CA GLN A 153 -0.87 18.57 -8.04
C GLN A 153 0.22 18.30 -9.09
N ARG A 154 1.51 18.39 -8.71
CA ARG A 154 2.63 18.06 -9.61
C ARG A 154 2.60 16.62 -10.10
N LEU A 155 2.23 15.66 -9.25
CA LEU A 155 2.06 14.26 -9.65
C LEU A 155 0.96 14.10 -10.70
N ARG A 156 -0.16 14.80 -10.52
CA ARG A 156 -1.29 14.78 -11.47
C ARG A 156 -0.94 15.42 -12.80
N ASP A 157 -0.21 16.54 -12.74
CA ASP A 157 0.16 17.35 -13.90
C ASP A 157 1.41 16.81 -14.62
N ALA A 158 2.08 15.81 -14.07
CA ALA A 158 3.20 15.15 -14.74
C ALA A 158 2.71 14.52 -16.07
N ASP A 159 3.40 14.87 -17.15
CA ASP A 159 2.95 14.60 -18.52
C ASP A 159 2.80 13.10 -18.81
N GLU A 160 3.69 12.26 -18.26
CA GLU A 160 3.81 10.84 -18.63
C GLU A 160 3.98 9.87 -17.45
N GLY A 161 3.55 8.63 -17.66
CA GLY A 161 3.77 7.49 -16.79
C GLY A 161 2.51 6.98 -16.06
N PRO A 162 2.48 5.68 -15.73
CA PRO A 162 1.31 5.04 -15.13
C PRO A 162 0.89 5.71 -13.82
N ALA A 163 1.86 6.12 -12.99
CA ALA A 163 1.59 6.84 -11.75
C ALA A 163 0.76 8.11 -11.99
N ALA A 164 1.16 9.01 -12.89
CA ALA A 164 0.40 10.23 -13.15
C ALA A 164 -1.01 9.94 -13.66
N GLN A 165 -1.15 8.96 -14.57
CA GLN A 165 -2.46 8.59 -15.15
C GLN A 165 -3.46 8.14 -14.07
N PHE A 166 -3.02 7.44 -13.02
CA PHE A 166 -3.88 7.06 -11.89
C PHE A 166 -4.36 8.22 -11.03
N PHE A 167 -3.71 9.39 -11.09
CA PHE A 167 -4.08 10.57 -10.30
C PHE A 167 -4.82 11.63 -11.14
N LYS A 168 -5.01 11.42 -12.45
CA LYS A 168 -5.78 12.34 -13.31
C LYS A 168 -7.28 12.27 -12.94
N ALA A 169 -7.89 13.43 -12.76
CA ALA A 169 -9.28 13.55 -12.28
C ALA A 169 -10.35 13.21 -13.33
N SER A 170 -9.98 13.09 -14.60
CA SER A 170 -10.90 13.06 -15.75
C SER A 170 -10.99 11.71 -16.46
N VAL A 171 -10.65 10.60 -15.79
CA VAL A 171 -10.76 9.25 -16.38
C VAL A 171 -12.08 8.59 -16.01
N THR A 172 -12.73 7.98 -17.01
CA THR A 172 -13.96 7.19 -16.82
C THR A 172 -13.68 5.91 -16.02
N SER A 173 -14.73 5.22 -15.55
CA SER A 173 -14.58 3.92 -14.87
C SER A 173 -13.85 2.90 -15.77
N ASP A 174 -14.21 2.83 -17.06
CA ASP A 174 -13.59 1.89 -18.00
C ASP A 174 -12.13 2.23 -18.31
N GLN A 175 -11.81 3.53 -18.40
CA GLN A 175 -10.42 3.97 -18.51
C GLN A 175 -9.61 3.58 -17.27
N HIS A 176 -10.16 3.76 -16.08
CA HIS A 176 -9.53 3.28 -14.84
C HIS A 176 -9.33 1.77 -14.83
N LYS A 177 -10.34 0.98 -15.22
CA LYS A 177 -10.21 -0.48 -15.33
C LYS A 177 -9.11 -0.87 -16.31
N GLY A 178 -9.02 -0.18 -17.46
CA GLY A 178 -7.94 -0.36 -18.44
C GLY A 178 -6.56 -0.05 -17.88
N LEU A 179 -6.42 1.06 -17.13
CA LEU A 179 -5.16 1.42 -16.47
C LEU A 179 -4.76 0.37 -15.43
N VAL A 180 -5.68 -0.04 -14.55
CA VAL A 180 -5.44 -1.09 -13.55
C VAL A 180 -5.01 -2.38 -14.21
N ARG A 181 -5.72 -2.81 -15.26
CA ARG A 181 -5.39 -4.02 -16.00
C ARG A 181 -3.99 -3.94 -16.60
N GLY A 182 -3.65 -2.84 -17.28
CA GLY A 182 -2.32 -2.63 -17.85
C GLY A 182 -1.21 -2.64 -16.79
N ALA A 183 -1.47 -2.09 -15.60
CA ALA A 183 -0.54 -2.16 -14.47
C ALA A 183 -0.32 -3.61 -14.01
N LEU A 184 -1.37 -4.42 -13.88
CA LEU A 184 -1.26 -5.83 -13.51
C LEU A 184 -0.58 -6.67 -14.61
N GLU A 185 -0.92 -6.44 -15.88
CA GLU A 185 -0.35 -7.13 -17.04
C GLU A 185 1.14 -6.81 -17.25
N SER A 186 1.62 -5.67 -16.76
CA SER A 186 3.04 -5.29 -16.82
C SER A 186 3.96 -6.25 -16.06
N GLY A 187 3.42 -6.99 -15.09
CA GLY A 187 4.20 -7.79 -14.15
C GLY A 187 5.05 -6.98 -13.17
N SER A 188 4.96 -5.64 -13.18
CA SER A 188 5.66 -4.78 -12.22
C SER A 188 4.95 -4.83 -10.87
N PRO A 189 5.59 -5.36 -9.82
CA PRO A 189 4.97 -5.46 -8.51
C PRO A 189 4.74 -4.09 -7.87
N GLU A 190 5.56 -3.09 -8.18
CA GLU A 190 5.35 -1.71 -7.72
C GLU A 190 4.12 -1.06 -8.36
N LEU A 191 3.83 -1.36 -9.63
CA LEU A 191 2.60 -0.90 -10.27
C LEU A 191 1.37 -1.61 -9.71
N ALA A 192 1.47 -2.90 -9.40
CA ALA A 192 0.40 -3.62 -8.73
C ALA A 192 0.06 -3.02 -7.36
N ASP A 193 1.08 -2.70 -6.54
CA ASP A 193 0.91 -2.03 -5.24
C ASP A 193 0.26 -0.64 -5.38
N LEU A 194 0.68 0.14 -6.39
CA LEU A 194 0.10 1.45 -6.68
C LEU A 194 -1.42 1.39 -6.95
N VAL A 195 -1.88 0.35 -7.66
CA VAL A 195 -3.28 0.27 -8.10
C VAL A 195 -4.19 -0.44 -7.12
N ALA A 196 -3.66 -1.32 -6.26
CA ALA A 196 -4.42 -2.13 -5.32
C ALA A 196 -5.49 -1.35 -4.51
N PRO A 197 -5.21 -0.17 -3.92
CA PRO A 197 -6.23 0.58 -3.16
C PRO A 197 -7.41 1.06 -4.01
N ARG A 198 -7.22 1.21 -5.32
CA ARG A 198 -8.24 1.69 -6.27
C ARG A 198 -9.16 0.59 -6.76
N ILE A 199 -8.66 -0.64 -6.85
CA ILE A 199 -9.44 -1.77 -7.39
C ILE A 199 -10.71 -2.00 -6.59
N ALA A 200 -10.64 -1.87 -5.26
CA ALA A 200 -11.82 -1.98 -4.41
C ALA A 200 -12.95 -1.02 -4.80
N TYR A 201 -12.64 0.20 -5.28
CA TYR A 201 -13.66 1.16 -5.71
C TYR A 201 -14.17 0.92 -7.14
N LEU A 202 -13.46 0.12 -7.94
CA LEU A 202 -13.87 -0.24 -9.30
C LEU A 202 -14.67 -1.53 -9.36
N ALA A 203 -14.46 -2.42 -8.39
CA ALA A 203 -15.09 -3.73 -8.35
C ALA A 203 -16.56 -3.71 -7.88
N LYS A 204 -17.01 -2.60 -7.27
CA LYS A 204 -18.40 -2.45 -6.81
C LYS A 204 -18.82 -0.99 -6.77
N ASP A 205 -20.04 -0.72 -7.23
CA ASP A 205 -20.62 0.62 -7.18
C ASP A 205 -20.85 1.09 -5.73
N PRO A 206 -20.62 2.39 -5.45
CA PRO A 206 -20.97 2.96 -4.17
C PRO A 206 -22.49 2.92 -3.95
N PRO A 207 -22.94 2.88 -2.69
CA PRO A 207 -24.35 2.96 -2.38
C PRO A 207 -24.96 4.24 -2.97
N PRO A 208 -26.22 4.21 -3.46
CA PRO A 208 -26.85 5.37 -4.07
C PRO A 208 -27.06 6.49 -3.05
N ARG A 209 -27.25 7.72 -3.54
CA ARG A 209 -27.62 8.85 -2.68
C ARG A 209 -28.92 8.53 -1.95
N GLY A 210 -28.93 8.64 -0.62
CA GLY A 210 -30.08 8.30 0.22
C GLY A 210 -30.06 6.88 0.78
N ALA A 211 -29.00 6.10 0.53
CA ALA A 211 -28.80 4.82 1.20
C ALA A 211 -28.81 4.94 2.72
N THR A 212 -29.25 3.87 3.38
CA THR A 212 -29.28 3.75 4.83
C THR A 212 -27.88 3.73 5.43
N GLU A 213 -27.80 4.01 6.74
CA GLU A 213 -26.54 3.88 7.49
C GLU A 213 -26.01 2.44 7.43
N ALA A 214 -26.89 1.44 7.48
CA ALA A 214 -26.53 0.03 7.42
C ALA A 214 -25.89 -0.33 6.06
N GLU A 215 -26.47 0.11 4.95
CA GLU A 215 -25.90 -0.09 3.60
C GLU A 215 -24.55 0.61 3.45
N THR A 216 -24.43 1.84 3.95
CA THR A 216 -23.18 2.59 3.94
C THR A 216 -22.08 1.87 4.74
N LYS A 217 -22.40 1.38 5.94
CA LYS A 217 -21.49 0.60 6.78
C LYS A 217 -21.09 -0.73 6.12
N ALA A 218 -22.03 -1.43 5.51
CA ALA A 218 -21.77 -2.68 4.79
C ALA A 218 -20.84 -2.47 3.60
N TYR A 219 -21.06 -1.41 2.81
CA TYR A 219 -20.16 -1.03 1.71
C TYR A 219 -18.76 -0.68 2.21
N ALA A 220 -18.65 0.13 3.26
CA ALA A 220 -17.36 0.48 3.85
C ALA A 220 -16.60 -0.76 4.36
N LYS A 221 -17.29 -1.69 5.04
CA LYS A 221 -16.71 -2.98 5.47
C LYS A 221 -16.20 -3.79 4.28
N TRP A 222 -16.99 -3.87 3.21
CA TRP A 222 -16.60 -4.58 1.99
C TRP A 222 -15.37 -3.95 1.33
N VAL A 223 -15.34 -2.62 1.14
CA VAL A 223 -14.20 -1.90 0.55
C VAL A 223 -12.93 -2.18 1.33
N GLN A 224 -12.99 -2.13 2.67
CA GLN A 224 -11.84 -2.40 3.52
C GLN A 224 -11.34 -3.85 3.38
N ALA A 225 -12.25 -4.82 3.34
CA ALA A 225 -11.88 -6.22 3.12
C ALA A 225 -11.23 -6.42 1.74
N GLU A 226 -11.79 -5.81 0.70
CA GLU A 226 -11.26 -5.89 -0.66
C GLU A 226 -9.88 -5.20 -0.77
N GLN A 227 -9.70 -4.00 -0.20
CA GLN A 227 -8.40 -3.31 -0.14
C GLN A 227 -7.34 -4.14 0.61
N THR A 228 -7.71 -4.75 1.73
CA THR A 228 -6.80 -5.61 2.49
C THR A 228 -6.44 -6.85 1.68
N SER A 229 -7.42 -7.48 1.00
CA SER A 229 -7.19 -8.65 0.14
C SER A 229 -6.23 -8.33 -1.00
N TRP A 230 -6.41 -7.18 -1.67
CA TRP A 230 -5.49 -6.71 -2.70
C TRP A 230 -4.09 -6.39 -2.17
N LYS A 231 -3.98 -5.70 -1.02
CA LYS A 231 -2.69 -5.41 -0.39
C LYS A 231 -1.90 -6.68 -0.06
N LEU A 232 -2.58 -7.76 0.34
CA LEU A 232 -1.94 -9.06 0.54
C LEU A 232 -1.65 -9.77 -0.78
N ALA A 233 -2.53 -9.68 -1.76
CA ALA A 233 -2.37 -10.36 -3.05
C ALA A 233 -1.17 -9.81 -3.82
N VAL A 234 -0.94 -8.49 -3.80
CA VAL A 234 0.23 -7.90 -4.46
C VAL A 234 1.55 -8.39 -3.88
N CYS A 235 1.60 -8.75 -2.58
CA CYS A 235 2.77 -9.39 -1.99
C CYS A 235 3.08 -10.75 -2.63
N GLU A 236 2.04 -11.57 -2.86
CA GLU A 236 2.15 -12.88 -3.54
C GLU A 236 2.43 -12.74 -5.05
N LEU A 237 2.16 -11.55 -5.60
CA LEU A 237 2.51 -11.17 -6.97
C LEU A 237 3.90 -10.49 -7.08
N GLY A 238 4.66 -10.44 -5.99
CA GLY A 238 6.06 -9.98 -5.98
C GLY A 238 6.31 -8.60 -5.36
N ALA A 239 5.28 -7.91 -4.88
CA ALA A 239 5.47 -6.64 -4.16
C ALA A 239 6.21 -6.86 -2.85
N TYR A 240 7.09 -5.91 -2.52
CA TYR A 240 7.87 -5.98 -1.30
C TYR A 240 7.00 -5.76 -0.06
N CYS A 241 6.69 -6.86 0.63
CA CYS A 241 5.95 -6.87 1.89
C CYS A 241 6.79 -7.36 3.08
N GLY A 242 8.12 -7.36 2.91
CA GLY A 242 9.08 -7.73 3.95
C GLY A 242 9.28 -6.66 5.01
N ARG A 243 10.29 -6.89 5.87
CA ARG A 243 10.67 -6.01 6.98
C ARG A 243 10.93 -4.58 6.50
N GLY A 244 10.31 -3.58 7.11
CA GLY A 244 10.40 -2.19 6.65
C GLY A 244 9.34 -1.76 5.62
N SER A 245 8.48 -2.67 5.14
CA SER A 245 7.28 -2.31 4.37
C SER A 245 6.13 -1.85 5.29
N GLU A 246 5.18 -1.09 4.75
CA GLU A 246 3.94 -0.71 5.46
C GLU A 246 3.08 -1.94 5.78
N THR A 247 3.07 -2.94 4.89
CA THR A 247 2.33 -4.19 5.10
C THR A 247 2.87 -4.95 6.30
N TRP A 248 4.19 -5.14 6.38
CA TRP A 248 4.85 -5.81 7.50
C TRP A 248 4.61 -5.11 8.84
N ILE A 249 4.78 -3.78 8.90
CA ILE A 249 4.61 -3.07 10.18
C ILE A 249 3.15 -3.10 10.62
N ALA A 250 2.20 -2.97 9.70
CA ALA A 250 0.80 -3.05 10.04
C ALA A 250 0.39 -4.45 10.53
N ALA A 251 0.93 -5.50 9.92
CA ALA A 251 0.75 -6.87 10.40
C ALA A 251 1.32 -7.04 11.82
N CYS A 252 2.55 -6.56 12.04
CA CYS A 252 3.21 -6.58 13.34
C CYS A 252 2.41 -5.84 14.41
N MET A 253 1.88 -4.65 14.11
CA MET A 253 1.06 -3.91 15.06
C MET A 253 -0.26 -4.61 15.35
N ALA A 254 -0.89 -5.20 14.34
CA ALA A 254 -2.19 -5.85 14.48
C ALA A 254 -2.12 -7.20 15.20
N THR A 255 -1.10 -8.02 14.94
CA THR A 255 -0.99 -9.39 15.48
C THR A 255 0.02 -9.51 16.62
N GLY A 256 0.95 -8.55 16.71
CA GLY A 256 2.14 -8.63 17.57
C GLY A 256 3.26 -9.52 17.00
N GLU A 257 3.01 -10.25 15.92
CA GLU A 257 4.03 -11.05 15.25
C GLU A 257 4.83 -10.19 14.27
N CYS A 258 6.07 -9.87 14.62
CA CYS A 258 6.92 -8.95 13.84
C CYS A 258 8.04 -9.66 13.05
N GLY A 259 7.96 -10.99 12.92
CA GLY A 259 8.88 -11.77 12.10
C GLY A 259 8.70 -11.54 10.59
N GLU A 260 9.63 -12.07 9.79
CA GLU A 260 9.48 -12.09 8.34
C GLU A 260 8.23 -12.87 7.92
N GLY A 261 7.54 -12.39 6.88
CA GLY A 261 6.35 -13.06 6.36
C GLY A 261 5.10 -12.94 7.24
N ASN A 262 5.11 -12.12 8.30
CA ASN A 262 3.96 -11.89 9.16
C ASN A 262 2.70 -11.44 8.39
N TYR A 263 2.88 -10.74 7.27
CA TYR A 263 1.81 -10.30 6.38
C TYR A 263 0.98 -11.45 5.80
N ARG A 264 1.52 -12.68 5.73
CA ARG A 264 0.81 -13.83 5.15
C ARG A 264 -0.41 -14.24 5.96
N ARG A 265 -0.40 -13.92 7.26
CA ARG A 265 -1.57 -14.09 8.11
C ARG A 265 -2.52 -12.93 7.83
N PRO A 266 -3.81 -13.19 7.57
CA PRO A 266 -4.77 -12.11 7.45
C PRO A 266 -4.77 -11.33 8.77
N TYR A 267 -4.39 -10.06 8.67
CA TYR A 267 -4.41 -9.13 9.77
C TYR A 267 -5.33 -7.98 9.41
N ARG A 268 -5.72 -7.19 10.40
CA ARG A 268 -6.54 -6.01 10.14
C ARG A 268 -5.79 -4.75 10.38
N TYR A 269 -6.04 -3.82 9.46
CA TYR A 269 -5.77 -2.42 9.68
C TYR A 269 -6.74 -1.77 10.70
N PHE A 270 -7.90 -2.41 11.01
CA PHE A 270 -8.95 -1.83 11.86
C PHE A 270 -9.58 -2.82 12.88
N PHE A 271 -10.02 -2.26 14.01
CA PHE A 271 -10.30 -2.94 15.28
C PHE A 271 -11.49 -3.95 15.34
N TYR A 272 -12.30 -4.15 14.27
CA TYR A 272 -13.64 -4.75 14.44
C TYR A 272 -14.06 -5.95 13.58
N ALA A 273 -13.25 -6.49 12.67
CA ALA A 273 -13.75 -7.66 11.94
C ALA A 273 -13.87 -8.91 12.87
N THR A 274 -14.28 -10.04 12.33
CA THR A 274 -14.36 -11.34 13.02
C THR A 274 -13.32 -12.33 12.47
N VAL A 275 -13.13 -13.48 13.13
CA VAL A 275 -12.28 -14.56 12.56
C VAL A 275 -12.78 -14.95 11.16
N ALA A 276 -14.10 -15.00 10.96
CA ALA A 276 -14.71 -15.25 9.66
C ALA A 276 -14.31 -14.19 8.62
N ASP A 277 -14.27 -12.91 9.00
CA ASP A 277 -13.82 -11.85 8.10
C ASP A 277 -12.33 -12.02 7.70
N LEU A 278 -11.48 -12.45 8.64
CA LEU A 278 -10.06 -12.73 8.33
C LEU A 278 -9.91 -13.89 7.35
N GLN A 279 -10.70 -14.95 7.52
CA GLN A 279 -10.74 -16.08 6.59
C GLN A 279 -11.24 -15.65 5.20
N ALA A 280 -12.26 -14.79 5.15
CA ALA A 280 -12.77 -14.24 3.88
C ALA A 280 -11.71 -13.40 3.15
N ILE A 281 -10.94 -12.57 3.87
CA ILE A 281 -9.83 -11.80 3.29
C ILE A 281 -8.75 -12.73 2.72
N ALA A 282 -8.38 -13.79 3.45
CA ALA A 282 -7.38 -14.74 2.97
C ALA A 282 -7.86 -15.50 1.71
N ALA A 283 -9.11 -15.99 1.72
CA ALA A 283 -9.69 -16.65 0.55
C ALA A 283 -9.78 -15.70 -0.65
N ARG A 284 -10.17 -14.44 -0.41
CA ARG A 284 -10.24 -13.42 -1.47
C ARG A 284 -8.86 -13.07 -2.03
N ARG A 285 -7.83 -12.96 -1.19
CA ARG A 285 -6.43 -12.82 -1.63
C ARG A 285 -6.05 -13.93 -2.62
N ASP A 286 -6.31 -15.18 -2.26
CA ASP A 286 -5.93 -16.34 -3.08
C ASP A 286 -6.67 -16.32 -4.43
N ALA A 287 -7.96 -16.01 -4.42
CA ALA A 287 -8.76 -15.84 -5.64
C ALA A 287 -8.25 -14.68 -6.53
N ILE A 288 -7.81 -13.57 -5.93
CA ILE A 288 -7.21 -12.45 -6.68
C ILE A 288 -5.92 -12.91 -7.38
N VAL A 289 -5.03 -13.58 -6.64
CA VAL A 289 -3.75 -14.06 -7.19
C VAL A 289 -3.99 -15.04 -8.34
N GLU A 290 -4.94 -15.96 -8.18
CA GLU A 290 -5.34 -16.91 -9.22
C GLU A 290 -5.88 -16.17 -10.46
N ALA A 291 -6.82 -15.25 -10.28
CA ALA A 291 -7.40 -14.49 -11.38
C ALA A 291 -6.38 -13.64 -12.13
N VAL A 292 -5.44 -12.98 -11.43
CA VAL A 292 -4.36 -12.21 -12.09
C VAL A 292 -3.45 -13.12 -12.90
N ARG A 293 -3.06 -14.29 -12.35
CA ARG A 293 -2.22 -15.26 -13.07
C ARG A 293 -2.94 -15.86 -14.29
N ALA A 294 -4.24 -16.11 -14.16
CA ALA A 294 -5.09 -16.60 -15.25
C ALA A 294 -5.51 -15.50 -16.23
N ARG A 295 -5.23 -14.23 -15.94
CA ARG A 295 -5.74 -13.04 -16.66
C ARG A 295 -7.28 -13.02 -16.76
N ASP A 296 -7.95 -13.54 -15.74
CA ASP A 296 -9.41 -13.49 -15.61
C ASP A 296 -9.85 -12.12 -15.06
N TRP A 297 -9.87 -11.13 -15.95
CA TRP A 297 -10.24 -9.77 -15.60
C TRP A 297 -11.73 -9.65 -15.23
N ALA A 298 -12.58 -10.55 -15.70
CA ALA A 298 -14.00 -10.56 -15.36
C ALA A 298 -14.21 -10.91 -13.87
N ALA A 299 -13.50 -11.92 -13.35
CA ALA A 299 -13.53 -12.29 -11.93
C ALA A 299 -13.06 -11.16 -10.98
N LEU A 300 -12.35 -10.17 -11.51
CA LEU A 300 -11.85 -9.01 -10.77
C LEU A 300 -12.73 -7.76 -10.96
N GLY A 301 -13.79 -7.83 -11.76
CA GLY A 301 -14.60 -6.66 -12.12
C GLY A 301 -13.87 -5.68 -13.04
N LEU A 302 -12.81 -6.13 -13.71
CA LEU A 302 -11.92 -5.36 -14.55
C LEU A 302 -12.12 -5.63 -16.04
N ALA A 303 -13.12 -6.42 -16.45
CA ALA A 303 -13.49 -6.59 -17.86
C ALA A 303 -13.95 -5.26 -18.49
N PRO A 304 -13.83 -5.10 -19.83
CA PRO A 304 -14.38 -3.95 -20.55
C PRO A 304 -15.89 -3.78 -20.35
#